data_AF-A0A7J8BCC8-F1
#
_entry.id   AF-A0A7J8BCC8-F1
#
_cell.length_a   1.000
_cell.length_b   1.000
_cell.length_c   1.000
_cell.angle_alpha   90.00
_cell.angle_beta   90.00
_cell.angle_gamma   90.00
#
_symmetry.space_group_name_H-M   'P 1'
#
loop_
_entity.id
_entity.type
_entity.pdbx_description
1 polymer ?
#
loop_
_entity_poly.entity_id
_entity_poly.type
_entity_poly.pdbx_seq_one_letter_code
_entity_poly.pdbx_strand_id
1 'polypeptide(L)'
;MEATEGLGDDALGKGQEEGGGWDVEEDLELPPELDIPPGAAGGAEDGFFVPPTKGTSPTQIWCNNSQLPVDHILAGSFETAMRLLHDQVGVTQFGPYKQLFLQTYARGRTTYQALPCLPSMYGYPNRNWKDAGLKNGVPAVGLKLNDLIQRLQLCYQLTTVGKFEEAVEKFRSILLSVPLLVVDNKQEIAEAQQLITICREYIVGLSMEIERKKLPKETLEQQKRICEMAAYFTHSNLQPVHMILVLRTALNLFFKLKNFKTAATFARRLLELGPKPEVAQQTRKILSACEKNPTDAYQLNYDMHNPFDICATSYRPIYRGKPVEKCPLSGACYCPEFKGQICRVTTVTEIGKDVIGLRISPLQFR
;
A
#
# COMPACT_ATOMS: atom_id res chain seq x y z
N MET A 1 80.49 -13.81 41.03
CA MET A 1 80.39 -13.46 42.45
C MET A 1 78.95 -13.03 42.66
N GLU A 2 78.06 -14.01 42.82
CA GLU A 2 77.67 -14.61 44.11
C GLU A 2 76.81 -13.60 44.90
N ALA A 3 75.48 -13.79 44.94
CA ALA A 3 74.73 -14.68 45.86
C ALA A 3 74.89 -14.21 47.31
N THR A 4 73.85 -13.91 48.08
CA THR A 4 72.73 -14.77 48.51
C THR A 4 71.60 -13.86 49.08
N GLU A 5 70.33 -14.03 48.70
CA GLU A 5 69.32 -15.00 49.18
C GLU A 5 68.92 -14.92 50.66
N GLY A 6 67.60 -14.81 50.86
CA GLY A 6 66.90 -14.87 52.13
C GLY A 6 65.37 -14.86 51.91
N LEU A 7 64.88 -15.96 51.32
CA LEU A 7 63.47 -16.32 51.15
C LEU A 7 62.74 -16.50 52.49
N GLY A 8 61.43 -16.25 52.48
CA GLY A 8 60.50 -16.58 53.57
C GLY A 8 59.05 -16.46 53.09
N ASP A 9 58.57 -17.57 52.54
CA ASP A 9 57.24 -17.90 52.00
C ASP A 9 56.10 -17.75 53.03
N ASP A 10 54.93 -17.26 52.62
CA ASP A 10 53.68 -18.03 52.72
C ASP A 10 52.48 -17.27 52.15
N ALA A 11 51.82 -17.93 51.20
CA ALA A 11 50.59 -17.54 50.54
C ALA A 11 49.38 -17.60 51.47
N LEU A 12 48.45 -16.65 51.36
CA LEU A 12 47.04 -16.83 51.72
C LEU A 12 46.15 -15.80 51.00
N GLY A 13 45.21 -16.31 50.19
CA GLY A 13 43.88 -15.71 50.05
C GLY A 13 43.64 -14.72 48.90
N LYS A 14 43.12 -15.24 47.79
CA LYS A 14 42.26 -14.47 46.88
C LYS A 14 41.05 -13.92 47.66
N GLY A 15 40.86 -12.61 47.62
CA GLY A 15 39.60 -11.94 47.95
C GLY A 15 39.20 -11.03 46.80
N GLN A 16 38.18 -11.44 46.05
CA GLN A 16 37.42 -10.61 45.13
C GLN A 16 36.81 -9.45 45.93
N GLU A 17 37.11 -8.20 45.56
CA GLU A 17 36.22 -7.08 45.88
C GLU A 17 35.59 -6.57 44.58
N GLU A 18 34.37 -7.04 44.35
CA GLU A 18 33.36 -6.28 43.62
C GLU A 18 33.15 -4.96 44.38
N GLY A 19 33.90 -3.93 44.01
CA GLY A 19 33.61 -2.57 44.40
C GLY A 19 32.35 -2.11 43.69
N GLY A 20 31.19 -2.30 44.34
CA GLY A 20 29.96 -1.60 44.02
C GLY A 20 30.21 -0.10 44.15
N GLY A 21 30.54 0.53 43.02
CA GLY A 21 30.62 1.98 42.91
C GLY A 21 29.26 2.59 43.24
N TRP A 22 29.26 3.60 44.09
CA TRP A 22 28.06 4.37 44.37
C TRP A 22 27.69 5.06 43.06
N ASP A 23 26.53 4.72 42.50
CA ASP A 23 25.92 5.42 41.36
C ASP A 23 25.42 6.77 41.89
N VAL A 24 26.36 7.68 42.17
CA VAL A 24 26.07 9.08 42.46
C VAL A 24 25.74 9.71 41.13
N GLU A 25 24.44 9.94 40.90
CA GLU A 25 23.93 10.79 39.84
C GLU A 25 24.66 12.15 39.91
N GLU A 26 25.64 12.35 39.02
CA GLU A 26 26.59 13.48 39.05
C GLU A 26 25.96 14.83 38.66
N ASP A 27 24.65 14.87 38.40
CA ASP A 27 23.88 16.09 38.19
C ASP A 27 22.93 16.31 39.38
N LEU A 28 23.41 17.07 40.37
CA LEU A 28 22.54 17.64 41.41
C LEU A 28 21.59 18.63 40.71
N GLU A 29 20.40 18.17 40.29
CA GLU A 29 19.38 19.05 39.72
C GLU A 29 19.05 20.14 40.75
N LEU A 30 19.42 21.38 40.45
CA LEU A 30 19.13 22.53 41.31
C LEU A 30 17.61 22.60 41.51
N PRO A 31 17.13 22.61 42.77
CA PRO A 31 15.73 22.84 43.05
C PRO A 31 15.25 24.11 42.32
N PRO A 32 14.12 24.07 41.60
CA PRO A 32 13.62 25.20 40.81
C PRO A 32 13.30 26.44 41.65
N GLU A 33 13.34 26.33 42.98
CA GLU A 33 13.22 27.43 43.93
C GLU A 33 14.47 28.35 43.97
N LEU A 34 15.62 27.89 43.48
CA LEU A 34 16.88 28.65 43.51
C LEU A 34 17.16 29.46 42.23
N ASP A 35 16.35 29.28 41.18
CA ASP A 35 16.53 29.92 39.86
C ASP A 35 15.56 31.11 39.66
N ILE A 36 15.14 31.75 40.76
CA ILE A 36 14.23 32.90 40.75
C ILE A 36 15.05 34.19 40.73
N PRO A 37 14.93 35.07 39.71
CA PRO A 37 15.60 36.36 39.72
C PRO A 37 15.17 37.20 40.94
N PRO A 38 16.10 37.96 41.58
CA PRO A 38 15.81 38.73 42.78
C PRO A 38 14.84 39.86 42.43
N GLY A 39 13.54 39.64 42.69
CA GLY A 39 12.47 40.58 42.38
C GLY A 39 11.05 40.04 42.52
N ALA A 40 10.86 38.73 42.66
CA ALA A 40 9.52 38.11 42.76
C ALA A 40 9.09 37.76 44.20
N ALA A 41 9.61 38.44 45.22
CA ALA A 41 9.09 38.36 46.58
C ALA A 41 8.01 39.44 46.78
N GLY A 42 6.81 39.18 46.26
CA GLY A 42 5.63 40.01 46.47
C GLY A 42 4.57 39.24 47.28
N GLY A 43 4.50 39.54 48.57
CA GLY A 43 3.33 39.47 49.47
C GLY A 43 2.38 38.27 49.36
N ALA A 44 2.33 37.46 50.41
CA ALA A 44 1.13 36.69 50.73
C ALA A 44 -0.08 37.63 50.95
N GLU A 45 -1.27 37.10 50.67
CA GLU A 45 -2.62 37.64 50.98
C GLU A 45 -3.33 38.46 49.89
N ASP A 46 -3.75 37.79 48.81
CA ASP A 46 -5.13 37.90 48.30
C ASP A 46 -5.45 36.65 47.45
N GLY A 47 -6.71 36.22 47.42
CA GLY A 47 -7.16 34.98 46.76
C GLY A 47 -7.03 34.97 45.23
N PHE A 48 -5.82 35.08 44.70
CA PHE A 48 -5.51 35.10 43.27
C PHE A 48 -5.64 33.69 42.69
N PHE A 49 -6.77 33.43 42.01
CA PHE A 49 -6.95 32.22 41.21
C PHE A 49 -6.48 32.46 39.78
N VAL A 50 -5.43 31.74 39.38
CA VAL A 50 -4.99 31.68 37.97
C VAL A 50 -5.54 30.40 37.35
N PRO A 51 -6.40 30.47 36.31
CA PRO A 51 -6.91 29.27 35.65
C PRO A 51 -5.76 28.52 34.94
N PRO A 52 -5.71 27.18 35.05
CA PRO A 52 -4.64 26.39 34.44
C PRO A 52 -4.72 26.42 32.91
N THR A 53 -3.56 26.38 32.26
CA THR A 53 -3.46 26.28 30.80
C THR A 53 -3.65 24.84 30.32
N LYS A 54 -4.19 24.67 29.11
CA LYS A 54 -4.37 23.34 28.52
C LYS A 54 -3.02 22.67 28.25
N GLY A 55 -2.90 21.41 28.62
CA GLY A 55 -1.79 20.55 28.16
C GLY A 55 -1.97 20.09 26.71
N THR A 56 -0.98 19.37 26.21
CA THR A 56 -1.01 18.75 24.88
C THR A 56 -2.07 17.66 24.81
N SER A 57 -2.93 17.68 23.79
CA SER A 57 -3.94 16.63 23.62
C SER A 57 -3.31 15.30 23.20
N PRO A 58 -3.92 14.14 23.54
CA PRO A 58 -3.43 12.83 23.07
C PRO A 58 -3.34 12.71 21.55
N THR A 59 -4.24 13.36 20.81
CA THR A 59 -4.21 13.37 19.33
C THR A 59 -2.98 14.12 18.79
N GLN A 60 -2.54 15.18 19.46
CA GLN A 60 -1.33 15.89 19.07
C GLN A 60 -0.08 15.05 19.37
N ILE A 61 -0.08 14.31 20.49
CA ILE A 61 0.97 13.34 20.80
C ILE A 61 1.11 12.29 19.69
N TRP A 62 -0.01 11.75 19.19
CA TRP A 62 0.00 10.82 18.07
C TRP A 62 0.64 11.40 16.80
N CYS A 63 0.30 12.64 16.45
CA CYS A 63 0.89 13.33 15.31
C CYS A 63 2.39 13.62 15.47
N ASN A 64 2.85 13.84 16.70
CA ASN A 64 4.28 14.09 16.97
C ASN A 64 5.10 12.78 16.89
N ASN A 65 4.51 11.66 17.29
CA ASN A 65 5.20 10.37 17.41
C ASN A 65 5.11 9.48 16.17
N SER A 66 4.35 9.88 15.15
CA SER A 66 4.13 9.07 13.97
C SER A 66 4.36 9.85 12.69
N GLN A 67 4.78 9.12 11.65
CA GLN A 67 4.91 9.58 10.27
C GLN A 67 4.02 8.73 9.34
N LEU A 68 3.07 7.98 9.92
CA LEU A 68 2.15 7.11 9.19
C LEU A 68 0.83 7.84 8.92
N PRO A 69 0.33 7.88 7.67
CA PRO A 69 -0.89 8.61 7.33
C PRO A 69 -2.10 8.25 8.21
N VAL A 70 -2.31 6.96 8.50
CA VAL A 70 -3.46 6.48 9.28
C VAL A 70 -3.50 7.05 10.69
N ASP A 71 -2.34 7.24 11.33
CA ASP A 71 -2.27 7.76 12.70
C ASP A 71 -2.71 9.23 12.75
N HIS A 72 -2.36 10.01 11.74
CA HIS A 72 -2.79 11.40 11.61
C HIS A 72 -4.30 11.51 11.29
N ILE A 73 -4.84 10.58 10.51
CA ILE A 73 -6.29 10.52 10.27
C ILE A 73 -7.04 10.15 11.55
N LEU A 74 -6.54 9.18 12.34
CA LEU A 74 -7.11 8.81 13.65
C LEU A 74 -7.05 9.97 14.64
N ALA A 75 -6.01 10.80 14.57
CA ALA A 75 -5.86 12.03 15.35
C ALA A 75 -6.80 13.17 14.91
N GLY A 76 -7.44 13.05 13.75
CA GLY A 76 -8.26 14.12 13.14
C GLY A 76 -7.45 15.22 12.46
N SER A 77 -6.13 15.06 12.33
CA SER A 77 -5.25 16.02 11.64
C SER A 77 -5.18 15.69 10.15
N PHE A 78 -6.26 16.00 9.43
CA PHE A 78 -6.38 15.62 8.02
C PHE A 78 -5.35 16.30 7.11
N GLU A 79 -5.01 17.56 7.37
CA GLU A 79 -4.02 18.27 6.57
C GLU A 79 -2.64 17.61 6.63
N THR A 80 -2.19 17.23 7.82
CA THR A 80 -0.90 16.54 7.99
C THR A 80 -0.92 15.14 7.38
N ALA A 81 -2.03 14.40 7.53
CA ALA A 81 -2.22 13.12 6.84
C ALA A 81 -2.17 13.25 5.31
N MET A 82 -2.81 14.29 4.76
CA MET A 82 -2.80 14.58 3.33
C MET A 82 -1.39 14.94 2.85
N ARG A 83 -0.63 15.73 3.62
CA ARG A 83 0.77 16.04 3.31
C ARG A 83 1.63 14.77 3.28
N LEU A 84 1.50 13.89 4.28
CA LEU A 84 2.21 12.60 4.28
C LEU A 84 1.85 11.75 3.06
N LEU A 85 0.57 11.62 2.70
CA LEU A 85 0.16 10.88 1.50
C LEU A 85 0.65 11.53 0.19
N HIS A 86 0.72 12.85 0.14
CA HIS A 86 1.28 13.57 -1.00
C HIS A 86 2.75 13.24 -1.21
N ASP A 87 3.56 13.37 -0.16
CA ASP A 87 5.02 13.24 -0.23
C ASP A 87 5.47 11.77 -0.33
N GLN A 88 4.75 10.86 0.34
CA GLN A 88 5.12 9.44 0.40
C GLN A 88 4.61 8.65 -0.81
N VAL A 89 3.39 8.91 -1.28
CA VAL A 89 2.73 8.09 -2.31
C VAL A 89 2.11 8.88 -3.46
N GLY A 90 2.30 10.20 -3.49
CA GLY A 90 1.97 11.05 -4.64
C GLY A 90 0.49 11.34 -4.81
N VAL A 91 -0.28 11.36 -3.72
CA VAL A 91 -1.71 11.69 -3.76
C VAL A 91 -1.91 13.19 -3.96
N THR A 92 -2.71 13.57 -4.95
CA THR A 92 -3.05 14.97 -5.27
C THR A 92 -4.56 15.20 -5.27
N GLN A 93 -5.34 14.22 -5.73
CA GLN A 93 -6.80 14.27 -5.71
C GLN A 93 -7.35 13.45 -4.54
N PHE A 94 -7.70 14.12 -3.44
CA PHE A 94 -8.19 13.48 -2.21
C PHE A 94 -9.71 13.23 -2.17
N GLY A 95 -10.47 13.68 -3.16
CA GLY A 95 -11.92 13.47 -3.23
C GLY A 95 -12.35 12.00 -2.99
N PRO A 96 -11.76 11.02 -3.71
CA PRO A 96 -12.05 9.59 -3.51
C PRO A 96 -11.64 9.04 -2.12
N TYR A 97 -10.77 9.72 -1.38
CA TYR A 97 -10.35 9.32 -0.03
C TYR A 97 -11.36 9.70 1.06
N LYS A 98 -12.36 10.54 0.77
CA LYS A 98 -13.29 11.10 1.76
C LYS A 98 -13.88 10.04 2.70
N GLN A 99 -14.38 8.93 2.14
CA GLN A 99 -15.00 7.87 2.94
C GLN A 99 -13.99 7.16 3.85
N LEU A 100 -12.79 6.86 3.32
CA LEU A 100 -11.72 6.24 4.10
C LEU A 100 -11.26 7.14 5.25
N PHE A 101 -11.16 8.45 5.02
CA PHE A 101 -10.77 9.43 6.04
C PHE A 101 -11.81 9.52 7.16
N LEU A 102 -13.08 9.71 6.80
CA LEU A 102 -14.16 9.88 7.78
C LEU A 102 -14.40 8.61 8.60
N GLN A 103 -14.41 7.43 7.96
CA GLN A 103 -14.55 6.16 8.67
C GLN A 103 -13.35 5.88 9.58
N THR A 104 -12.15 6.31 9.18
CA THR A 104 -10.95 6.17 10.02
C THR A 104 -10.97 7.12 11.20
N TYR A 105 -11.33 8.37 10.99
CA TYR A 105 -11.50 9.34 12.08
C TYR A 105 -12.54 8.89 13.10
N ALA A 106 -13.67 8.33 12.65
CA ALA A 106 -14.75 7.88 13.52
C ALA A 106 -14.33 6.77 14.51
N ARG A 107 -13.32 5.96 14.17
CA ARG A 107 -12.80 4.90 15.05
C ARG A 107 -11.60 5.32 15.91
N GLY A 108 -11.22 6.60 15.89
CA GLY A 108 -10.02 7.08 16.59
C GLY A 108 -10.17 7.26 18.10
N ARG A 109 -11.39 7.37 18.63
CA ARG A 109 -11.64 7.67 20.04
C ARG A 109 -12.88 6.97 20.58
N THR A 110 -12.85 6.58 21.84
CA THR A 110 -14.01 6.09 22.60
C THR A 110 -14.62 7.23 23.41
N THR A 111 -15.85 7.08 23.86
CA THR A 111 -16.53 8.08 24.69
C THR A 111 -17.13 7.41 25.93
N TYR A 112 -17.06 8.08 27.08
CA TYR A 112 -17.66 7.62 28.33
C TYR A 112 -18.13 8.81 29.16
N GLN A 113 -19.13 8.59 30.01
CA GLN A 113 -19.69 9.63 30.87
C GLN A 113 -18.95 9.65 32.21
N ALA A 114 -18.53 10.83 32.65
CA ALA A 114 -17.95 11.03 33.97
C ALA A 114 -19.05 11.35 34.99
N LEU A 115 -19.45 12.62 35.08
CA LEU A 115 -20.58 13.04 35.91
C LEU A 115 -21.87 13.17 35.09
N PRO A 116 -23.05 12.91 35.68
CA PRO A 116 -24.34 13.20 35.07
C PRO A 116 -24.45 14.66 34.61
N CYS A 117 -25.16 14.90 33.52
CA CYS A 117 -25.46 16.23 32.96
C CYS A 117 -24.25 17.07 32.50
N LEU A 118 -23.02 16.53 32.52
CA LEU A 118 -21.83 17.17 31.95
C LEU A 118 -21.46 16.56 30.59
N PRO A 119 -20.70 17.28 29.74
CA PRO A 119 -20.15 16.71 28.51
C PRO A 119 -19.35 15.44 28.76
N SER A 120 -19.51 14.44 27.88
CA SER A 120 -18.78 13.18 27.96
C SER A 120 -17.28 13.36 27.75
N MET A 121 -16.50 12.44 28.31
CA MET A 121 -15.06 12.37 28.16
C MET A 121 -14.70 11.46 26.99
N TYR A 122 -13.54 11.72 26.37
CA TYR A 122 -12.99 10.88 25.32
C TYR A 122 -11.82 10.01 25.83
N GLY A 123 -11.81 8.75 25.43
CA GLY A 123 -10.68 7.85 25.57
C GLY A 123 -9.91 7.72 24.25
N TYR A 124 -8.59 7.70 24.34
CA TYR A 124 -7.68 7.63 23.19
C TYR A 124 -6.85 6.33 23.26
N PRO A 125 -7.40 5.20 22.77
CA PRO A 125 -6.75 3.91 22.92
C PRO A 125 -5.46 3.83 22.10
N ASN A 126 -4.36 3.46 22.75
CA ASN A 126 -3.04 3.34 22.14
C ASN A 126 -2.72 1.88 21.76
N ARG A 127 -1.95 1.66 20.68
CA ARG A 127 -1.43 0.32 20.35
C ARG A 127 -0.31 -0.12 21.31
N ASN A 128 0.47 0.83 21.82
CA ASN A 128 1.52 0.65 22.82
C ASN A 128 1.04 1.06 24.22
N TRP A 129 -0.19 0.71 24.60
CA TRP A 129 -0.81 1.19 25.84
C TRP A 129 -0.09 0.78 27.13
N LYS A 130 0.76 -0.26 27.11
CA LYS A 130 1.52 -0.74 28.27
C LYS A 130 2.64 0.22 28.69
N ASP A 131 3.24 0.90 27.71
CA ASP A 131 4.50 1.66 27.83
C ASP A 131 4.41 3.07 27.22
N ALA A 132 3.24 3.47 26.70
CA ALA A 132 3.00 4.78 26.09
C ALA A 132 3.30 5.98 27.01
N GLY A 133 3.04 5.86 28.31
CA GLY A 133 3.08 6.98 29.24
C GLY A 133 2.24 8.18 28.76
N LEU A 134 2.65 9.40 29.09
CA LEU A 134 1.97 10.64 28.66
C LEU A 134 2.44 11.14 27.29
N LYS A 135 3.68 10.82 26.89
CA LYS A 135 4.34 11.44 25.72
C LYS A 135 4.59 10.49 24.55
N ASN A 136 4.58 9.17 24.74
CA ASN A 136 4.99 8.20 23.72
C ASN A 136 3.82 7.41 23.11
N GLY A 137 2.58 7.80 23.42
CA GLY A 137 1.39 7.14 22.88
C GLY A 137 1.30 7.22 21.36
N VAL A 138 0.85 6.13 20.74
CA VAL A 138 0.47 6.05 19.33
C VAL A 138 -0.83 5.25 19.17
N PRO A 139 -1.71 5.58 18.22
CA PRO A 139 -3.10 5.11 18.22
C PRO A 139 -3.23 3.62 17.93
N ALA A 140 -4.32 3.01 18.40
CA ALA A 140 -4.65 1.61 18.14
C ALA A 140 -4.81 1.29 16.64
N VAL A 141 -4.43 0.07 16.24
CA VAL A 141 -4.51 -0.39 14.85
C VAL A 141 -5.92 -0.93 14.57
N GLY A 142 -6.69 -0.22 13.73
CA GLY A 142 -8.07 -0.57 13.38
C GLY A 142 -8.27 -1.19 11.99
N LEU A 143 -7.22 -1.33 11.19
CA LEU A 143 -7.24 -2.00 9.89
C LEU A 143 -5.95 -2.83 9.75
N LYS A 144 -6.08 -4.13 9.55
CA LYS A 144 -4.95 -5.06 9.39
C LYS A 144 -4.80 -5.50 7.94
N LEU A 145 -3.60 -5.94 7.57
CA LEU A 145 -3.33 -6.47 6.23
C LEU A 145 -4.25 -7.65 5.87
N ASN A 146 -4.49 -8.55 6.84
CA ASN A 146 -5.39 -9.70 6.66
C ASN A 146 -6.82 -9.30 6.29
N ASP A 147 -7.33 -8.18 6.80
CA ASP A 147 -8.67 -7.68 6.44
C ASP A 147 -8.73 -7.34 4.95
N LEU A 148 -7.66 -6.76 4.41
CA LEU A 148 -7.56 -6.42 2.99
C LEU A 148 -7.39 -7.66 2.11
N ILE A 149 -6.59 -8.64 2.55
CA ILE A 149 -6.43 -9.93 1.86
C ILE A 149 -7.76 -10.69 1.83
N GLN A 150 -8.56 -10.64 2.91
CA GLN A 150 -9.87 -11.28 2.94
C GLN A 150 -10.85 -10.62 1.94
N ARG A 151 -10.85 -9.28 1.84
CA ARG A 151 -11.66 -8.54 0.85
C ARG A 151 -11.27 -8.87 -0.59
N LEU A 152 -10.03 -9.30 -0.83
CA LEU A 152 -9.55 -9.68 -2.15
C LEU A 152 -10.33 -10.88 -2.73
N GLN A 153 -10.79 -11.81 -1.86
CA GLN A 153 -11.58 -12.97 -2.29
C GLN A 153 -12.91 -12.56 -2.93
N LEU A 154 -13.58 -11.54 -2.39
CA LEU A 154 -14.79 -10.97 -2.99
C LEU A 154 -14.49 -10.36 -4.37
N CYS A 155 -13.34 -9.71 -4.53
CA CYS A 155 -12.93 -9.13 -5.81
C CYS A 155 -12.72 -10.22 -6.87
N TYR A 156 -12.14 -11.36 -6.49
CA TYR A 156 -12.00 -12.52 -7.38
C TYR A 156 -13.35 -13.13 -7.77
N GLN A 157 -14.27 -13.26 -6.82
CA GLN A 157 -15.62 -13.75 -7.11
C GLN A 157 -16.37 -12.83 -8.09
N LEU A 158 -16.35 -11.51 -7.85
CA LEU A 158 -16.96 -10.52 -8.75
C LEU A 158 -16.36 -10.58 -10.16
N THR A 159 -15.04 -10.76 -10.25
CA THR A 159 -14.32 -10.93 -11.53
C THR A 159 -14.76 -12.20 -12.25
N THR A 160 -14.88 -13.32 -11.53
CA THR A 160 -15.33 -14.61 -12.09
C THR A 160 -16.75 -14.52 -12.65
N VAL A 161 -17.66 -13.82 -11.95
CA VAL A 161 -19.06 -13.64 -12.37
C VAL A 161 -19.21 -12.59 -13.48
N GLY A 162 -18.17 -11.79 -13.76
CA GLY A 162 -18.17 -10.80 -14.84
C GLY A 162 -18.70 -9.42 -14.45
N LYS A 163 -18.85 -9.13 -13.15
CA LYS A 163 -19.22 -7.80 -12.63
C LYS A 163 -17.98 -6.90 -12.54
N PHE A 164 -17.45 -6.50 -13.69
CA PHE A 164 -16.14 -5.85 -13.77
C PHE A 164 -16.09 -4.47 -13.13
N GLU A 165 -17.15 -3.67 -13.29
CA GLU A 165 -17.24 -2.33 -12.70
C GLU A 165 -17.19 -2.39 -11.17
N GLU A 166 -18.00 -3.26 -10.56
CA GLU A 166 -18.03 -3.47 -9.11
C GLU A 166 -16.68 -4.05 -8.61
N ALA A 167 -16.08 -4.98 -9.35
CA ALA A 167 -14.77 -5.54 -9.02
C ALA A 167 -13.70 -4.44 -9.01
N VAL A 168 -13.65 -3.56 -10.01
CA VAL A 168 -12.69 -2.45 -10.10
C VAL A 168 -12.83 -1.51 -8.91
N GLU A 169 -14.06 -1.18 -8.50
CA GLU A 169 -14.30 -0.35 -7.32
C GLU A 169 -13.77 -1.01 -6.04
N LYS A 170 -14.01 -2.31 -5.84
CA LYS A 170 -13.51 -3.05 -4.67
C LYS A 170 -11.99 -3.20 -4.68
N PHE A 171 -11.37 -3.50 -5.83
CA PHE A 171 -9.91 -3.51 -5.96
C PHE A 171 -9.31 -2.14 -5.66
N ARG A 172 -9.92 -1.05 -6.15
CA ARG A 172 -9.46 0.31 -5.87
C ARG A 172 -9.59 0.66 -4.39
N SER A 173 -10.70 0.27 -3.76
CA SER A 173 -10.91 0.43 -2.31
C SER A 173 -9.79 -0.25 -1.50
N ILE A 174 -9.40 -1.48 -1.86
CA ILE A 174 -8.26 -2.17 -1.25
C ILE A 174 -6.97 -1.40 -1.49
N LEU A 175 -6.67 -1.04 -2.74
CA LEU A 175 -5.46 -0.33 -3.13
C LEU A 175 -5.27 0.96 -2.32
N LEU A 176 -6.32 1.77 -2.19
CA LEU A 176 -6.30 3.03 -1.44
C LEU A 176 -6.27 2.83 0.09
N SER A 177 -6.63 1.64 0.57
CA SER A 177 -6.55 1.30 1.99
C SER A 177 -5.15 0.84 2.41
N VAL A 178 -4.29 0.40 1.48
CA VAL A 178 -2.94 -0.07 1.81
C VAL A 178 -2.07 1.02 2.47
N PRO A 179 -2.03 2.28 2.00
CA PRO A 179 -1.32 3.37 2.68
C PRO A 179 -1.86 3.71 4.08
N LEU A 180 -2.99 3.12 4.48
CA LEU A 180 -3.61 3.33 5.78
C LEU A 180 -3.36 2.17 6.75
N LEU A 181 -2.42 1.28 6.43
CA LEU A 181 -2.00 0.18 7.31
C LEU A 181 -0.91 0.63 8.30
N VAL A 182 -0.87 -0.08 9.41
CA VAL A 182 0.30 -0.15 10.31
C VAL A 182 0.73 -1.61 10.34
N VAL A 183 1.96 -1.89 9.91
CA VAL A 183 2.51 -3.27 9.81
C VAL A 183 3.80 -3.39 10.63
N ASP A 184 4.04 -4.59 11.16
CA ASP A 184 5.05 -4.80 12.20
C ASP A 184 6.40 -5.22 11.63
N ASN A 185 6.39 -6.00 10.53
CA ASN A 185 7.60 -6.65 10.01
C ASN A 185 7.81 -6.36 8.51
N LYS A 186 9.03 -6.62 8.03
CA LYS A 186 9.41 -6.39 6.62
C LYS A 186 8.66 -7.29 5.63
N GLN A 187 8.19 -8.47 6.08
CA GLN A 187 7.44 -9.40 5.23
C GLN A 187 6.05 -8.85 4.91
N GLU A 188 5.35 -8.31 5.91
CA GLU A 188 4.06 -7.64 5.74
C GLU A 188 4.16 -6.40 4.83
N ILE A 189 5.29 -5.66 4.88
CA ILE A 189 5.54 -4.56 3.94
C ILE A 189 5.60 -5.10 2.50
N ALA A 190 6.30 -6.21 2.28
CA ALA A 190 6.40 -6.84 0.97
C ALA A 190 5.03 -7.37 0.50
N GLU A 191 4.26 -8.01 1.37
CA GLU A 191 2.91 -8.49 1.09
C GLU A 191 1.96 -7.34 0.75
N ALA A 192 2.04 -6.21 1.46
CA ALA A 192 1.27 -5.01 1.16
C ALA A 192 1.60 -4.44 -0.23
N GLN A 193 2.88 -4.43 -0.63
CA GLN A 193 3.28 -4.03 -1.98
C GLN A 193 2.82 -5.02 -3.06
N GLN A 194 2.86 -6.32 -2.77
CA GLN A 194 2.29 -7.35 -3.65
C GLN A 194 0.78 -7.18 -3.79
N LEU A 195 0.07 -6.84 -2.71
CA LEU A 195 -1.36 -6.57 -2.75
C LEU A 195 -1.70 -5.36 -3.62
N ILE A 196 -0.93 -4.28 -3.54
CA ILE A 196 -1.05 -3.13 -4.45
C ILE A 196 -0.85 -3.57 -5.90
N THR A 197 0.17 -4.39 -6.15
CA THR A 197 0.49 -4.92 -7.48
C THR A 197 -0.67 -5.74 -8.03
N ILE A 198 -1.23 -6.66 -7.24
CA ILE A 198 -2.42 -7.44 -7.62
C ILE A 198 -3.58 -6.50 -7.97
N CYS A 199 -3.91 -5.55 -7.10
CA CYS A 199 -5.00 -4.62 -7.37
C CYS A 199 -4.78 -3.83 -8.67
N ARG A 200 -3.55 -3.38 -8.94
CA ARG A 200 -3.20 -2.70 -10.21
C ARG A 200 -3.46 -3.61 -11.41
N GLU A 201 -2.90 -4.82 -11.41
CA GLU A 201 -3.00 -5.76 -12.54
C GLU A 201 -4.46 -6.00 -12.93
N TYR A 202 -5.31 -6.24 -11.93
CA TYR A 202 -6.75 -6.41 -12.13
C TYR A 202 -7.43 -5.13 -12.60
N ILE A 203 -7.17 -3.97 -11.99
CA ILE A 203 -7.83 -2.72 -12.39
C ILE A 203 -7.49 -2.36 -13.84
N VAL A 204 -6.22 -2.42 -14.24
CA VAL A 204 -5.80 -2.09 -15.62
C VAL A 204 -6.41 -3.08 -16.61
N GLY A 205 -6.32 -4.37 -16.33
CA GLY A 205 -6.84 -5.43 -17.19
C GLY A 205 -8.36 -5.34 -17.37
N LEU A 206 -9.10 -5.20 -16.26
CA LEU A 206 -10.56 -5.10 -16.30
C LEU A 206 -11.03 -3.79 -16.94
N SER A 207 -10.36 -2.67 -16.68
CA SER A 207 -10.70 -1.38 -17.32
C SER A 207 -10.50 -1.44 -18.83
N MET A 208 -9.44 -2.09 -19.29
CA MET A 208 -9.19 -2.34 -20.70
C MET A 208 -10.26 -3.24 -21.32
N GLU A 209 -10.68 -4.30 -20.64
CA GLU A 209 -11.74 -5.20 -21.12
C GLU A 209 -13.11 -4.52 -21.20
N ILE A 210 -13.43 -3.65 -20.23
CA ILE A 210 -14.64 -2.80 -20.25
C ILE A 210 -14.61 -1.90 -21.49
N GLU A 211 -13.50 -1.21 -21.76
CA GLU A 211 -13.36 -0.35 -22.94
C GLU A 211 -13.40 -1.14 -24.26
N ARG A 212 -12.76 -2.32 -24.31
CA ARG A 212 -12.82 -3.22 -25.46
C ARG A 212 -14.26 -3.62 -25.81
N LYS A 213 -15.12 -3.81 -24.80
CA LYS A 213 -16.54 -4.12 -25.02
C LYS A 213 -17.36 -2.95 -25.55
N LYS A 214 -16.93 -1.70 -25.28
CA LYS A 214 -17.60 -0.48 -25.77
C LYS A 214 -17.25 -0.12 -27.21
N LEU A 215 -16.08 -0.56 -27.70
CA LEU A 215 -15.63 -0.27 -29.07
C LEU A 215 -16.54 -0.92 -30.15
N PRO A 216 -16.84 -0.20 -31.24
CA PRO A 216 -17.58 -0.73 -32.39
C PRO A 216 -16.80 -1.85 -33.09
N LYS A 217 -17.50 -2.69 -33.87
CA LYS A 217 -16.92 -3.89 -34.53
C LYS A 217 -17.15 -3.95 -36.03
N GLU A 218 -17.57 -2.84 -36.64
CA GLU A 218 -18.06 -2.81 -38.01
C GLU A 218 -16.92 -2.83 -39.02
N THR A 219 -15.86 -2.07 -38.76
CA THR A 219 -14.69 -2.00 -39.66
C THR A 219 -13.62 -3.01 -39.26
N LEU A 220 -12.85 -3.46 -40.24
CA LEU A 220 -11.70 -4.35 -40.02
C LEU A 220 -10.70 -3.74 -39.03
N GLU A 221 -10.43 -2.44 -39.13
CA GLU A 221 -9.46 -1.75 -38.26
C GLU A 221 -9.93 -1.73 -36.80
N GLN A 222 -11.23 -1.54 -36.56
CA GLN A 222 -11.82 -1.67 -35.24
C GLN A 222 -11.73 -3.11 -34.70
N GLN A 223 -11.93 -4.13 -35.55
CA GLN A 223 -11.78 -5.53 -35.15
C GLN A 223 -10.32 -5.87 -34.80
N LYS A 224 -9.35 -5.34 -35.54
CA LYS A 224 -7.92 -5.44 -35.20
C LYS A 224 -7.65 -4.83 -33.82
N ARG A 225 -8.13 -3.61 -33.58
CA ARG A 225 -7.97 -2.94 -32.27
C ARG A 225 -8.57 -3.74 -31.12
N ILE A 226 -9.72 -4.36 -31.33
CA ILE A 226 -10.35 -5.24 -30.32
C ILE A 226 -9.49 -6.48 -30.05
N CYS A 227 -8.90 -7.08 -31.09
CA CYS A 227 -8.00 -8.21 -30.93
C CYS A 227 -6.71 -7.80 -30.20
N GLU A 228 -6.12 -6.66 -30.55
CA GLU A 228 -4.96 -6.10 -29.85
C GLU A 228 -5.21 -5.94 -28.35
N MET A 229 -6.32 -5.28 -27.96
CA MET A 229 -6.65 -5.10 -26.54
C MET A 229 -6.88 -6.44 -25.82
N ALA A 230 -7.53 -7.40 -26.48
CA ALA A 230 -7.69 -8.74 -25.92
C ALA A 230 -6.34 -9.45 -25.73
N ALA A 231 -5.41 -9.29 -26.68
CA ALA A 231 -4.06 -9.85 -26.58
C ALA A 231 -3.23 -9.18 -25.48
N TYR A 232 -3.31 -7.86 -25.32
CA TYR A 232 -2.65 -7.16 -24.22
C TYR A 232 -3.15 -7.67 -22.87
N PHE A 233 -4.46 -7.92 -22.74
CA PHE A 233 -5.01 -8.45 -21.50
C PHE A 233 -4.47 -9.85 -21.16
N THR A 234 -4.05 -10.65 -22.15
CA THR A 234 -3.38 -11.94 -21.89
C THR A 234 -2.01 -11.80 -21.20
N HIS A 235 -1.44 -10.60 -21.14
CA HIS A 235 -0.17 -10.32 -20.48
C HIS A 235 -0.32 -9.76 -19.06
N SER A 236 -1.55 -9.50 -18.60
CA SER A 236 -1.79 -9.15 -17.20
C SER A 236 -1.53 -10.33 -16.27
N ASN A 237 -0.97 -10.08 -15.10
CA ASN A 237 -0.67 -11.13 -14.13
C ASN A 237 -1.86 -11.38 -13.20
N LEU A 238 -2.84 -12.17 -13.68
CA LEU A 238 -4.02 -12.55 -12.91
C LEU A 238 -3.89 -13.97 -12.34
N GLN A 239 -4.84 -14.35 -11.48
CA GLN A 239 -4.95 -15.74 -11.03
C GLN A 239 -5.27 -16.67 -12.21
N PRO A 240 -4.82 -17.93 -12.20
CA PRO A 240 -4.99 -18.87 -13.31
C PRO A 240 -6.44 -18.99 -13.80
N VAL A 241 -7.42 -18.99 -12.89
CA VAL A 241 -8.86 -19.06 -13.23
C VAL A 241 -9.30 -17.89 -14.12
N HIS A 242 -8.81 -16.68 -13.87
CA HIS A 242 -9.15 -15.50 -14.67
C HIS A 242 -8.32 -15.44 -15.95
N MET A 243 -7.06 -15.87 -15.91
CA MET A 243 -6.21 -15.98 -17.10
C MET A 243 -6.80 -16.90 -18.16
N ILE A 244 -7.40 -18.03 -17.73
CA ILE A 244 -8.12 -18.95 -18.63
C ILE A 244 -9.27 -18.23 -19.34
N LEU A 245 -10.05 -17.39 -18.63
CA LEU A 245 -11.16 -16.65 -19.22
C LEU A 245 -10.68 -15.61 -20.25
N VAL A 246 -9.61 -14.89 -19.94
CA VAL A 246 -9.02 -13.90 -20.85
C VAL A 246 -8.45 -14.56 -22.09
N LEU A 247 -7.66 -15.64 -21.94
CA LEU A 247 -7.10 -16.40 -23.06
C LEU A 247 -8.20 -17.02 -23.93
N ARG A 248 -9.29 -17.49 -23.33
CA ARG A 248 -10.45 -18.02 -24.09
C ARG A 248 -11.09 -16.92 -24.94
N THR A 249 -11.25 -15.72 -24.39
CA THR A 249 -11.75 -14.56 -25.16
C THR A 249 -10.81 -14.19 -26.30
N ALA A 250 -9.50 -14.08 -26.03
CA ALA A 250 -8.49 -13.77 -27.04
C ALA A 250 -8.47 -14.82 -28.16
N LEU A 251 -8.46 -16.11 -27.81
CA LEU A 251 -8.50 -17.22 -28.77
C LEU A 251 -9.67 -17.09 -29.74
N ASN A 252 -10.88 -16.83 -29.23
CA ASN A 252 -12.08 -16.71 -30.05
C ASN A 252 -12.03 -15.50 -31.00
N LEU A 253 -11.48 -14.37 -30.54
CA LEU A 253 -11.35 -13.15 -31.35
C LEU A 253 -10.32 -13.35 -32.47
N PHE A 254 -9.14 -13.88 -32.14
CA PHE A 254 -8.08 -14.11 -33.13
C PHE A 254 -8.46 -15.18 -34.14
N PHE A 255 -9.19 -16.22 -33.73
CA PHE A 255 -9.72 -17.22 -34.65
C PHE A 255 -10.70 -16.62 -35.66
N LYS A 256 -11.61 -15.74 -35.21
CA LYS A 256 -12.54 -15.01 -36.10
C LYS A 256 -11.82 -14.05 -37.05
N LEU A 257 -10.74 -13.42 -36.59
CA LEU A 257 -9.90 -12.53 -37.39
C LEU A 257 -9.03 -13.30 -38.42
N LYS A 258 -9.03 -14.65 -38.37
CA LYS A 258 -8.16 -15.52 -39.18
C LYS A 258 -6.66 -15.32 -38.90
N ASN A 259 -6.32 -14.89 -37.68
CA ASN A 259 -4.94 -14.87 -37.19
C ASN A 259 -4.64 -16.18 -36.45
N PHE A 260 -4.46 -17.25 -37.22
CA PHE A 260 -4.40 -18.61 -36.70
C PHE A 260 -3.06 -18.95 -36.02
N LYS A 261 -1.95 -18.37 -36.49
CA LYS A 261 -0.62 -18.60 -35.88
C LYS A 261 -0.60 -18.05 -34.46
N THR A 262 -1.09 -16.82 -34.26
CA THR A 262 -1.20 -16.22 -32.93
C THR A 262 -2.33 -16.84 -32.10
N ALA A 263 -3.45 -17.23 -32.71
CA ALA A 263 -4.51 -17.96 -31.99
C ALA A 263 -4.00 -19.30 -31.40
N ALA A 264 -3.16 -20.03 -32.15
CA ALA A 264 -2.61 -21.31 -31.70
C ALA A 264 -1.75 -21.17 -30.44
N THR A 265 -0.99 -20.08 -30.29
CA THR A 265 -0.18 -19.85 -29.09
C THR A 265 -1.05 -19.53 -27.87
N PHE A 266 -2.12 -18.75 -28.04
CA PHE A 266 -3.12 -18.55 -26.97
C PHE A 266 -3.78 -19.86 -26.55
N ALA A 267 -4.13 -20.73 -27.52
CA ALA A 267 -4.71 -22.04 -27.21
C ALA A 267 -3.75 -22.94 -26.43
N ARG A 268 -2.47 -22.99 -26.80
CA ARG A 268 -1.44 -23.75 -26.06
C ARG A 268 -1.30 -23.26 -24.62
N ARG A 269 -1.12 -21.95 -24.43
CA ARG A 269 -1.01 -21.34 -23.10
C ARG A 269 -2.28 -21.54 -22.27
N LEU A 270 -3.46 -21.51 -22.89
CA LEU A 270 -4.73 -21.83 -22.23
C LEU A 270 -4.75 -23.27 -21.72
N LEU A 271 -4.32 -24.23 -22.55
CA LEU A 271 -4.27 -25.66 -22.16
C LEU A 271 -3.25 -25.93 -21.05
N GLU A 272 -2.12 -25.24 -21.03
CA GLU A 272 -1.09 -25.33 -19.97
C GLU A 272 -1.62 -24.90 -18.60
N LEU A 273 -2.56 -23.95 -18.54
CA LEU A 273 -3.18 -23.51 -17.29
C LEU A 273 -4.18 -24.53 -16.71
N GLY A 274 -4.44 -25.65 -17.38
CA GLY A 274 -5.32 -26.71 -16.88
C GLY A 274 -6.79 -26.30 -16.79
N PRO A 275 -7.45 -25.93 -17.91
CA PRO A 275 -8.86 -25.54 -17.90
C PRO A 275 -9.79 -26.74 -17.65
N LYS A 276 -11.06 -26.46 -17.34
CA LYS A 276 -12.11 -27.49 -17.22
C LYS A 276 -12.18 -28.38 -18.48
N PRO A 277 -12.51 -29.68 -18.37
CA PRO A 277 -12.46 -30.62 -19.49
C PRO A 277 -13.20 -30.17 -20.76
N GLU A 278 -14.37 -29.56 -20.61
CA GLU A 278 -15.17 -29.02 -21.72
C GLU A 278 -14.43 -27.91 -22.48
N VAL A 279 -13.83 -26.96 -21.74
CA VAL A 279 -13.03 -25.87 -22.32
C VAL A 279 -11.75 -26.42 -22.95
N ALA A 280 -11.12 -27.44 -22.36
CA ALA A 280 -9.95 -28.10 -22.91
C ALA A 280 -10.25 -28.77 -24.26
N GLN A 281 -11.36 -29.52 -24.36
CA GLN A 281 -11.80 -30.16 -25.60
C GLN A 281 -12.09 -29.14 -26.70
N GLN A 282 -12.83 -28.07 -26.37
CA GLN A 282 -13.08 -26.98 -27.32
C GLN A 282 -11.77 -26.32 -27.79
N THR A 283 -10.84 -26.06 -26.87
CA THR A 283 -9.56 -25.42 -27.19
C THR A 283 -8.68 -26.31 -28.07
N ARG A 284 -8.61 -27.63 -27.83
CA ARG A 284 -7.88 -28.57 -28.69
C ARG A 284 -8.46 -28.63 -30.10
N LYS A 285 -9.80 -28.59 -30.24
CA LYS A 285 -10.46 -28.55 -31.54
C LYS A 285 -10.09 -27.30 -32.33
N ILE A 286 -10.11 -26.13 -31.67
CA ILE A 286 -9.69 -24.86 -32.29
C ILE A 286 -8.20 -24.90 -32.65
N LEU A 287 -7.34 -25.41 -31.76
CA LEU A 287 -5.89 -25.53 -31.99
C LEU A 287 -5.60 -26.39 -33.23
N SER A 288 -6.22 -27.56 -33.36
CA SER A 288 -6.06 -28.42 -34.55
C SER A 288 -6.51 -27.72 -35.83
N ALA A 289 -7.57 -26.91 -35.77
CA ALA A 289 -8.00 -26.10 -36.92
C ALA A 289 -6.99 -25.00 -37.27
N CYS A 290 -6.39 -24.34 -36.27
CA CYS A 290 -5.32 -23.35 -36.48
C CYS A 290 -4.06 -23.98 -37.07
N GLU A 291 -3.68 -25.18 -36.64
CA GLU A 291 -2.46 -25.87 -37.10
C GLU A 291 -2.57 -26.37 -38.54
N LYS A 292 -3.78 -26.58 -39.07
CA LYS A 292 -4.00 -26.87 -40.49
C LYS A 292 -3.70 -25.67 -41.40
N ASN A 293 -3.75 -24.45 -40.87
CA ASN A 293 -3.43 -23.23 -41.62
C ASN A 293 -2.72 -22.21 -40.71
N PRO A 294 -1.44 -22.43 -40.38
CA PRO A 294 -0.72 -21.67 -39.35
C PRO A 294 -0.19 -20.32 -39.88
N THR A 295 -1.09 -19.51 -40.43
CA THR A 295 -0.79 -18.16 -40.95
C THR A 295 -1.63 -17.11 -40.23
N ASP A 296 -1.09 -15.90 -40.12
CA ASP A 296 -1.83 -14.73 -39.64
C ASP A 296 -2.24 -13.87 -40.83
N ALA A 297 -3.54 -13.60 -40.96
CA ALA A 297 -4.09 -12.82 -42.08
C ALA A 297 -3.72 -11.33 -42.00
N TYR A 298 -3.57 -10.78 -40.79
CA TYR A 298 -3.31 -9.37 -40.57
C TYR A 298 -2.20 -9.13 -39.55
N GLN A 299 -1.33 -8.16 -39.84
CA GLN A 299 -0.38 -7.64 -38.86
C GLN A 299 -1.11 -6.79 -37.82
N LEU A 300 -0.86 -7.08 -36.54
CA LEU A 300 -1.37 -6.33 -35.39
C LEU A 300 -0.20 -5.66 -34.66
N ASN A 301 -0.49 -4.61 -33.89
CA ASN A 301 0.46 -4.00 -32.96
C ASN A 301 0.56 -4.83 -31.67
N TYR A 302 0.93 -6.09 -31.79
CA TYR A 302 1.10 -7.00 -30.67
C TYR A 302 2.27 -7.92 -30.95
N ASP A 303 3.22 -7.96 -30.01
CA ASP A 303 4.38 -8.83 -30.06
C ASP A 303 4.36 -9.70 -28.81
N MET A 304 4.28 -11.01 -29.03
CA MET A 304 4.19 -12.00 -27.97
C MET A 304 5.54 -12.28 -27.31
N HIS A 305 6.65 -12.04 -28.01
CA HIS A 305 7.99 -12.37 -27.54
C HIS A 305 8.70 -11.19 -26.87
N ASN A 306 8.22 -9.97 -27.11
CA ASN A 306 8.79 -8.76 -26.55
C ASN A 306 7.99 -8.29 -25.31
N PRO A 307 8.57 -8.29 -24.10
CA PRO A 307 7.88 -7.81 -22.91
C PRO A 307 7.44 -6.35 -23.03
N PHE A 308 6.22 -6.06 -22.62
CA PHE A 308 5.65 -4.71 -22.62
C PHE A 308 4.84 -4.46 -21.34
N ASP A 309 4.76 -3.18 -20.96
CA ASP A 309 3.79 -2.69 -20.00
C ASP A 309 2.58 -2.11 -20.72
N ILE A 310 1.40 -2.16 -20.09
CA ILE A 310 0.17 -1.63 -20.69
C ILE A 310 -0.02 -0.18 -20.25
N CYS A 311 -0.15 0.75 -21.18
CA CYS A 311 -0.55 2.12 -20.85
C CYS A 311 -1.97 2.12 -20.27
N ALA A 312 -2.12 2.45 -18.99
CA ALA A 312 -3.40 2.38 -18.29
C ALA A 312 -4.42 3.49 -18.68
N THR A 313 -4.10 4.34 -19.65
CA THR A 313 -5.03 5.32 -20.23
C THR A 313 -5.37 5.01 -21.69
N SER A 314 -4.36 4.87 -22.55
CA SER A 314 -4.58 4.63 -23.99
C SER A 314 -4.68 3.15 -24.38
N TYR A 315 -4.40 2.23 -23.45
CA TYR A 315 -4.41 0.78 -23.68
C TYR A 315 -3.55 0.37 -24.88
N ARG A 316 -2.35 0.94 -24.97
CA ARG A 316 -1.32 0.60 -25.96
C ARG A 316 -0.12 -0.03 -25.25
N PRO A 317 0.63 -0.94 -25.90
CA PRO A 317 1.79 -1.57 -25.32
C PRO A 317 2.95 -0.57 -25.28
N ILE A 318 3.66 -0.56 -24.17
CA ILE A 318 4.91 0.18 -23.96
C ILE A 318 6.01 -0.87 -23.86
N TYR A 319 6.65 -1.16 -24.99
CA TYR A 319 7.74 -2.14 -25.05
C TYR A 319 8.94 -1.71 -24.21
N ARG A 320 9.67 -2.70 -23.68
CA ARG A 320 10.89 -2.44 -22.89
C ARG A 320 11.87 -1.54 -23.65
N GLY A 321 12.45 -0.58 -22.93
CA GLY A 321 13.38 0.41 -23.47
C GLY A 321 12.73 1.69 -24.00
N LYS A 322 11.39 1.74 -24.12
CA LYS A 322 10.66 2.98 -24.40
C LYS A 322 10.43 3.77 -23.10
N PRO A 323 10.34 5.12 -23.18
CA PRO A 323 10.08 5.96 -22.01
C PRO A 323 8.71 5.64 -21.41
N VAL A 324 8.67 5.47 -20.08
CA VAL A 324 7.48 5.13 -19.32
C VAL A 324 7.41 5.99 -18.07
N GLU A 325 6.23 6.56 -17.82
CA GLU A 325 5.93 7.28 -16.59
C GLU A 325 5.06 6.38 -15.71
N LYS A 326 5.36 6.32 -14.41
CA LYS A 326 4.69 5.39 -13.49
C LYS A 326 3.86 6.12 -12.44
N CYS A 327 2.78 5.49 -12.02
CA CYS A 327 2.08 5.89 -10.82
C CYS A 327 2.96 5.59 -9.59
N PRO A 328 3.24 6.58 -8.72
CA PRO A 328 4.12 6.41 -7.56
C PRO A 328 3.59 5.40 -6.53
N LEU A 329 2.26 5.27 -6.40
CA LEU A 329 1.63 4.29 -5.50
C LEU A 329 1.49 2.89 -6.12
N SER A 330 0.78 2.78 -7.25
CA SER A 330 0.40 1.47 -7.79
C SER A 330 1.44 0.84 -8.72
N GLY A 331 2.35 1.63 -9.27
CA GLY A 331 3.25 1.20 -10.35
C GLY A 331 2.56 1.06 -11.71
N ALA A 332 1.33 1.57 -11.88
CA ALA A 332 0.67 1.61 -13.19
C ALA A 332 1.50 2.41 -14.20
N CYS A 333 1.71 1.83 -15.38
CA CYS A 333 2.52 2.41 -16.44
C CYS A 333 1.69 3.28 -17.38
N TYR A 334 2.26 4.39 -17.80
CA TYR A 334 1.67 5.35 -18.71
C TYR A 334 2.69 5.82 -19.74
N CYS A 335 2.19 6.22 -20.89
CA CYS A 335 3.02 6.91 -21.86
C CYS A 335 3.39 8.32 -21.37
N PRO A 336 4.53 8.88 -21.81
CA PRO A 336 5.04 10.16 -21.31
C PRO A 336 4.06 11.35 -21.48
N GLU A 337 3.19 11.29 -22.47
CA GLU A 337 2.13 12.27 -22.73
C GLU A 337 1.13 12.44 -21.56
N PHE A 338 1.07 11.49 -20.63
CA PHE A 338 0.18 11.52 -19.46
C PHE A 338 0.88 11.94 -18.16
N LYS A 339 2.15 12.35 -18.20
CA LYS A 339 2.86 12.85 -17.01
C LYS A 339 2.12 14.03 -16.38
N GLY A 340 2.05 14.08 -15.05
CA GLY A 340 1.35 15.13 -14.29
C GLY A 340 -0.17 15.00 -14.26
N GLN A 341 -0.76 14.06 -15.03
CA GLN A 341 -2.20 13.80 -14.97
C GLN A 341 -2.55 12.88 -13.80
N ILE A 342 -3.85 12.81 -13.48
CA ILE A 342 -4.37 11.89 -12.47
C ILE A 342 -4.40 10.45 -13.01
N CYS A 343 -3.79 9.54 -12.27
CA CYS A 343 -3.73 8.11 -12.53
C CYS A 343 -5.14 7.49 -12.61
N ARG A 344 -5.50 6.84 -13.72
CA ARG A 344 -6.81 6.19 -13.94
C ARG A 344 -7.03 4.97 -13.04
N VAL A 345 -5.95 4.32 -12.62
CA VAL A 345 -6.00 3.14 -11.72
C VAL A 345 -6.38 3.56 -10.31
N THR A 346 -5.58 4.44 -9.71
CA THR A 346 -5.77 4.87 -8.31
C THR A 346 -6.81 5.97 -8.16
N THR A 347 -7.05 6.77 -9.20
CA THR A 347 -7.92 7.96 -9.25
C THR A 347 -7.52 9.13 -8.35
N VAL A 348 -6.39 9.01 -7.64
CA VAL A 348 -5.98 9.97 -6.61
C VAL A 348 -4.54 10.47 -6.76
N THR A 349 -3.69 9.72 -7.49
CA THR A 349 -2.25 10.03 -7.60
C THR A 349 -1.88 10.72 -8.89
N GLU A 350 -0.80 11.48 -8.85
CA GLU A 350 -0.18 12.14 -9.99
C GLU A 350 0.82 11.22 -10.70
N ILE A 351 0.70 11.07 -12.02
CA ILE A 351 1.56 10.21 -12.83
C ILE A 351 2.95 10.83 -12.97
N GLY A 352 4.01 10.06 -12.65
CA GLY A 352 5.40 10.50 -12.83
C GLY A 352 5.90 11.47 -11.76
N LYS A 353 5.20 11.56 -10.62
CA LYS A 353 5.65 12.35 -9.46
C LYS A 353 6.71 11.58 -8.68
N ASP A 354 7.81 12.26 -8.34
CA ASP A 354 8.83 11.71 -7.44
C ASP A 354 8.32 11.73 -6.00
N VAL A 355 8.50 10.61 -5.29
CA VAL A 355 7.97 10.40 -3.94
C VAL A 355 8.97 9.67 -3.05
N ILE A 356 8.79 9.77 -1.74
CA ILE A 356 9.60 9.07 -0.73
C ILE A 356 9.33 7.54 -0.75
N GLY A 357 8.17 7.14 -1.25
CA GLY A 357 7.69 5.76 -1.29
C GLY A 357 6.80 5.41 -0.09
N LEU A 358 6.01 4.34 -0.24
CA LEU A 358 5.03 3.88 0.74
C LEU A 358 5.63 3.76 2.16
N ARG A 359 4.99 4.40 3.15
CA ARG A 359 5.31 4.25 4.58
C ARG A 359 4.10 3.73 5.34
N ILE A 360 4.22 2.50 5.85
CA ILE A 360 3.16 1.79 6.60
C ILE A 360 3.72 1.08 7.83
N SER A 361 5.02 1.22 8.14
CA SER A 361 5.67 0.60 9.29
C SER A 361 6.64 1.55 9.97
N PRO A 362 6.73 1.52 11.32
CA PRO A 362 7.79 2.22 12.06
C PRO A 362 9.20 1.80 11.61
N LEU A 363 9.37 0.57 11.09
CA LEU A 363 10.66 0.06 10.63
C LEU A 363 11.30 0.87 9.49
N GLN A 364 10.51 1.70 8.80
CA GLN A 364 10.95 2.48 7.64
C GLN A 364 11.51 3.87 8.03
N PHE A 365 11.58 4.18 9.32
CA PHE A 365 12.06 5.45 9.87
C PHE A 365 13.27 5.23 10.79
N ARG A 366 14.33 4.61 10.24
CA ARG A 366 15.58 4.37 10.97
C ARG A 366 16.55 5.52 10.81
#